data_AF-A0A166C7E0-F1
#
_entry.id   AF-A0A166C7E0-F1
#
_cell.length_a   1.000
_cell.length_b   1.000
_cell.length_c   1.000
_cell.angle_alpha   90.00
_cell.angle_beta   90.00
_cell.angle_gamma   90.00
#
_symmetry.space_group_name_H-M   'P 1'
#
loop_
_entity.id
_entity.type
_entity.pdbx_description
1 polymer ?
#
loop_
_entity_poly.entity_id
_entity_poly.type
_entity_poly.pdbx_seq_one_letter_code
_entity_poly.pdbx_strand_id
1 'polypeptide(L)'
;MFDKIKKAFGGSKEPVKPKAEEKVEAPVESQVPAEEKKASTKPRVGYIHLSGCTGDVMSLTENYDILADVLSDMVDIVYGQTLVDLWEMPEMDLCLIEGSVCLQDEHSVHELLEAREKSGLICAFGSCAVTGCFTNFARGGQQAQPKHESYLPINQLIKVDLALPGCPVSPEMIAKTVVALCEGDMDYLQPAIDWATCNNGCGCDVLTNVIRQGLCTGCGTCALACQTRAIDFVEGRPSCNIDRCIKCGSCYVMCPRSWLPEERIKMETGL
;
A
#
# COMPACT_ATOMS: atom_id res chain seq x y z
N MET A 1 -9.40 5.41 -18.94
CA MET A 1 -9.35 3.98 -18.53
C MET A 1 -9.40 3.88 -17.00
N PHE A 2 -8.49 4.57 -16.31
CA PHE A 2 -8.59 4.90 -14.89
C PHE A 2 -9.92 5.56 -14.48
N ASP A 3 -10.60 6.29 -15.37
CA ASP A 3 -11.93 6.86 -15.10
C ASP A 3 -13.02 5.82 -14.81
N LYS A 4 -12.92 4.60 -15.37
CA LYS A 4 -13.85 3.52 -15.05
C LYS A 4 -13.63 3.01 -13.62
N ILE A 5 -12.37 2.94 -13.20
CA ILE A 5 -11.96 2.58 -11.85
C ILE A 5 -12.41 3.68 -10.87
N LYS A 6 -12.08 4.96 -11.14
CA LYS A 6 -12.55 6.11 -10.35
C LYS A 6 -14.07 6.15 -10.17
N LYS A 7 -14.84 5.77 -11.20
CA LYS A 7 -16.32 5.66 -11.12
C LYS A 7 -16.77 4.48 -10.25
N ALA A 8 -16.06 3.36 -10.26
CA ALA A 8 -16.35 2.20 -9.42
C ALA A 8 -16.07 2.47 -7.92
N PHE A 9 -15.07 3.29 -7.59
CA PHE A 9 -14.70 3.63 -6.21
C PHE A 9 -15.48 4.82 -5.60
N GLY A 10 -16.45 5.38 -6.34
CA GLY A 10 -17.30 6.48 -5.86
C GLY A 10 -16.52 7.78 -5.70
N GLY A 11 -16.37 8.52 -6.80
CA GLY A 11 -15.64 9.79 -6.85
C GLY A 11 -16.00 10.76 -5.71
N SER A 12 -14.96 11.37 -5.14
CA SER A 12 -15.07 12.44 -4.16
C SER A 12 -15.90 13.60 -4.72
N LYS A 13 -16.92 14.02 -3.97
CA LYS A 13 -17.71 15.22 -4.25
C LYS A 13 -16.80 16.45 -4.20
N GLU A 14 -16.95 17.33 -5.18
CA GLU A 14 -16.28 18.63 -5.26
C GLU A 14 -16.38 19.41 -3.93
N PRO A 15 -15.27 19.90 -3.37
CA PRO A 15 -15.32 20.89 -2.31
C PRO A 15 -15.52 22.30 -2.87
N VAL A 16 -16.40 23.02 -2.19
CA VAL A 16 -16.85 24.40 -2.42
C VAL A 16 -15.70 25.39 -2.23
N LYS A 17 -15.53 26.33 -3.18
CA LYS A 17 -14.54 27.43 -3.13
C LYS A 17 -14.84 28.45 -2.02
N PRO A 18 -13.86 28.84 -1.19
CA PRO A 18 -13.87 30.12 -0.48
C PRO A 18 -13.22 31.24 -1.31
N LYS A 19 -13.63 32.48 -1.02
CA LYS A 19 -13.33 33.72 -1.75
C LYS A 19 -11.92 34.27 -1.49
N ALA A 20 -11.46 35.07 -2.45
CA ALA A 20 -10.18 35.76 -2.56
C ALA A 20 -9.98 36.92 -1.56
N GLU A 21 -8.71 37.22 -1.26
CA GLU A 21 -8.20 38.56 -0.93
C GLU A 21 -6.70 38.68 -1.28
N GLU A 22 -6.23 39.93 -1.40
CA GLU A 22 -5.26 40.46 -2.37
C GLU A 22 -3.73 40.31 -2.10
N LYS A 23 -3.00 40.63 -3.19
CA LYS A 23 -1.58 40.51 -3.51
C LYS A 23 -0.62 41.45 -2.75
N VAL A 24 0.67 41.06 -2.71
CA VAL A 24 1.82 41.99 -2.77
C VAL A 24 2.87 41.42 -3.74
N GLU A 25 3.41 42.30 -4.59
CA GLU A 25 4.22 41.99 -5.79
C GLU A 25 5.72 41.71 -5.53
N ALA A 26 6.32 41.02 -6.51
CA ALA A 26 7.66 40.44 -6.56
C ALA A 26 8.79 41.42 -6.98
N PRO A 27 10.02 40.91 -7.11
CA PRO A 27 10.81 41.21 -8.31
C PRO A 27 11.34 39.96 -9.07
N VAL A 28 10.81 39.79 -10.28
CA VAL A 28 11.37 39.44 -11.61
C VAL A 28 12.61 38.52 -11.75
N GLU A 29 12.29 37.29 -12.16
CA GLU A 29 12.77 36.46 -13.29
C GLU A 29 14.26 36.16 -13.55
N SER A 30 14.51 34.84 -13.67
CA SER A 30 15.21 34.28 -14.82
C SER A 30 14.38 33.11 -15.38
N GLN A 31 13.78 33.31 -16.56
CA GLN A 31 12.94 32.34 -17.26
C GLN A 31 13.81 31.31 -17.99
N VAL A 32 13.55 30.03 -17.75
CA VAL A 32 13.95 28.94 -18.66
C VAL A 32 12.64 28.39 -19.25
N PRO A 33 12.57 28.12 -20.58
CA PRO A 33 11.29 27.88 -21.24
C PRO A 33 10.62 26.61 -20.71
N ALA A 34 9.36 26.76 -20.29
CA ALA A 34 8.50 25.62 -19.99
C ALA A 34 8.21 24.88 -21.30
N GLU A 35 8.80 23.70 -21.47
CA GLU A 35 8.33 22.75 -22.47
C GLU A 35 6.90 22.33 -22.08
N GLU A 36 5.94 22.67 -22.94
CA GLU A 36 4.58 22.17 -22.90
C GLU A 36 4.60 20.63 -23.04
N LYS A 37 4.57 19.92 -21.91
CA LYS A 37 4.42 18.47 -21.89
C LYS A 37 3.02 18.12 -22.41
N LYS A 38 2.97 17.47 -23.58
CA LYS A 38 1.79 16.75 -24.08
C LYS A 38 1.20 15.92 -22.96
N ALA A 39 -0.13 15.98 -22.79
CA ALA A 39 -0.85 15.17 -21.81
C ALA A 39 -0.56 13.68 -22.03
N SER A 40 0.24 13.10 -21.14
CA SER A 40 0.54 11.66 -21.10
C SER A 40 -0.73 10.90 -20.73
N THR A 41 -1.04 9.84 -21.46
CA THR A 41 -2.17 8.93 -21.20
C THR A 41 -1.88 7.90 -20.10
N LYS A 42 -0.67 7.92 -19.52
CA LYS A 42 -0.22 6.98 -18.50
C LYS A 42 -0.79 7.36 -17.13
N PRO A 43 -1.14 6.38 -16.26
CA PRO A 43 -1.54 6.67 -14.89
C PRO A 43 -0.44 7.43 -14.15
N ARG A 44 -0.82 8.54 -13.52
CA ARG A 44 0.09 9.34 -12.68
C ARG A 44 0.15 8.71 -11.30
N VAL A 45 1.31 8.15 -10.95
CA VAL A 45 1.52 7.41 -9.70
C VAL A 45 2.37 8.21 -8.74
N GLY A 46 1.95 8.31 -7.48
CA GLY A 46 2.79 8.77 -6.38
C GLY A 46 3.33 7.61 -5.56
N TYR A 47 4.55 7.76 -5.07
CA TYR A 47 5.10 6.93 -4.01
C TYR A 47 5.39 7.80 -2.79
N ILE A 48 4.68 7.57 -1.69
CA ILE A 48 4.88 8.33 -0.45
C ILE A 48 5.44 7.39 0.61
N HIS A 49 6.52 7.83 1.24
CA HIS A 49 7.22 7.10 2.27
C HIS A 49 6.95 7.74 3.63
N LEU A 50 6.10 7.11 4.44
CA LEU A 50 5.85 7.52 5.82
C LEU A 50 6.86 6.82 6.75
N SER A 51 6.40 6.26 7.87
CA SER A 51 7.26 5.45 8.75
C SER A 51 7.40 4.02 8.22
N GLY A 52 7.97 3.91 7.02
CA GLY A 52 8.29 2.67 6.31
C GLY A 52 9.77 2.29 6.44
N CYS A 53 10.22 1.34 5.61
CA CYS A 53 11.63 0.92 5.56
C CYS A 53 12.23 1.01 4.14
N THR A 54 11.46 1.53 3.17
CA THR A 54 11.74 1.53 1.72
C THR A 54 11.75 0.12 1.12
N GLY A 55 11.49 -0.93 1.91
CA GLY A 55 11.55 -2.32 1.46
C GLY A 55 10.48 -2.67 0.43
N ASP A 56 9.32 -2.03 0.47
CA ASP A 56 8.23 -2.30 -0.47
C ASP A 56 8.55 -1.68 -1.84
N VAL A 57 9.09 -0.46 -1.89
CA VAL A 57 9.57 0.11 -3.16
C VAL A 57 10.82 -0.60 -3.68
N MET A 58 11.69 -1.13 -2.82
CA MET A 58 12.77 -2.02 -3.27
C MET A 58 12.20 -3.29 -3.93
N SER A 59 11.17 -3.89 -3.34
CA SER A 59 10.49 -5.03 -3.96
C SER A 59 9.85 -4.68 -5.31
N LEU A 60 9.32 -3.46 -5.47
CA LEU A 60 8.87 -2.97 -6.78
C LEU A 60 10.01 -2.97 -7.81
N THR A 61 11.20 -2.52 -7.42
CA THR A 61 12.37 -2.45 -8.33
C THR A 61 13.05 -3.80 -8.56
N GLU A 62 12.75 -4.82 -7.77
CA GLU A 62 13.20 -6.20 -8.02
C GLU A 62 12.44 -6.91 -9.16
N ASN A 63 11.50 -6.23 -9.82
CA ASN A 63 10.94 -6.67 -11.12
C ASN A 63 11.92 -6.43 -12.27
N TYR A 64 13.13 -7.00 -12.18
CA TYR A 64 14.32 -6.61 -12.95
C TYR A 64 14.10 -6.48 -14.46
N ASP A 65 13.49 -7.50 -15.08
CA ASP A 65 13.35 -7.57 -16.54
C ASP A 65 12.35 -6.55 -17.08
N ILE A 66 11.31 -6.23 -16.32
CA ILE A 66 10.20 -5.37 -16.74
C ILE A 66 10.26 -3.97 -16.11
N LEU A 67 11.19 -3.70 -15.18
CA LEU A 67 11.21 -2.44 -14.44
C LEU A 67 11.32 -1.23 -15.37
N ALA A 68 12.19 -1.32 -16.39
CA ALA A 68 12.34 -0.26 -17.38
C ALA A 68 11.03 0.00 -18.13
N ASP A 69 10.33 -1.06 -18.55
CA ASP A 69 9.05 -0.95 -19.27
C ASP A 69 7.93 -0.43 -18.36
N VAL A 70 7.90 -0.86 -17.09
CA VAL A 70 6.94 -0.36 -16.10
C VAL A 70 7.09 1.15 -15.90
N LEU A 71 8.32 1.61 -15.65
CA LEU A 71 8.61 3.02 -15.39
C LEU A 71 8.58 3.91 -16.62
N SER A 72 8.89 3.36 -17.80
CA SER A 72 8.93 4.14 -19.04
C SER A 72 7.60 4.14 -19.76
N ASP A 73 6.87 3.02 -19.81
CA ASP A 73 5.71 2.83 -20.69
C ASP A 73 4.39 2.58 -19.97
N MET A 74 4.39 1.98 -18.78
CA MET A 74 3.15 1.62 -18.08
C MET A 74 2.64 2.72 -17.14
N VAL A 75 3.51 3.28 -16.30
CA VAL A 75 3.15 4.29 -15.29
C VAL A 75 4.05 5.51 -15.36
N ASP A 76 3.55 6.66 -14.91
CA ASP A 76 4.33 7.89 -14.77
C ASP A 76 4.46 8.20 -13.27
N ILE A 77 5.65 7.97 -12.69
CA ILE A 77 5.89 8.30 -11.27
C ILE A 77 6.12 9.80 -11.16
N VAL A 78 5.12 10.51 -10.63
CA VAL A 78 5.07 11.99 -10.62
C VAL A 78 5.45 12.61 -9.28
N TYR A 79 5.49 11.82 -8.20
CA TYR A 79 5.77 12.31 -6.85
C TYR A 79 6.35 11.24 -5.95
N GLY A 80 7.15 11.67 -4.97
CA GLY A 80 7.87 10.83 -4.04
C GLY A 80 9.36 11.15 -4.08
N GLN A 81 9.84 11.86 -3.06
CA GLN A 81 11.19 12.44 -3.01
C GLN A 81 12.30 11.38 -3.02
N THR A 82 11.96 10.11 -2.80
CA THR A 82 12.87 8.98 -3.02
C THR A 82 13.24 8.78 -4.51
N LEU A 83 12.33 9.14 -5.43
CA LEU A 83 12.43 8.86 -6.86
C LEU A 83 12.31 10.10 -7.75
N VAL A 84 11.68 11.18 -7.27
CA VAL A 84 11.33 12.37 -8.06
C VAL A 84 11.76 13.63 -7.33
N ASP A 85 12.51 14.50 -8.03
CA ASP A 85 12.94 15.81 -7.53
C ASP A 85 11.80 16.85 -7.57
N LEU A 86 10.73 16.60 -6.80
CA LEU A 86 9.55 17.46 -6.69
C LEU A 86 9.09 17.56 -5.23
N TRP A 87 8.89 18.78 -4.73
CA TRP A 87 8.51 19.03 -3.34
C TRP A 87 7.03 19.38 -3.15
N GLU A 88 6.39 19.95 -4.17
CA GLU A 88 4.96 20.24 -4.17
C GLU A 88 4.18 19.02 -4.65
N MET A 89 3.31 18.46 -3.80
CA MET A 89 2.54 17.27 -4.14
C MET A 89 1.56 17.58 -5.29
N PRO A 90 1.65 16.90 -6.44
CA PRO A 90 0.73 17.09 -7.56
C PRO A 90 -0.53 16.24 -7.39
N GLU A 91 -1.52 16.43 -8.26
CA GLU A 91 -2.63 15.47 -8.40
C GLU A 91 -2.14 14.14 -9.01
N MET A 92 -2.68 13.03 -8.48
CA MET A 92 -2.28 11.66 -8.78
C MET A 92 -3.50 10.77 -9.03
N ASP A 93 -3.36 9.81 -9.94
CA ASP A 93 -4.39 8.80 -10.18
C ASP A 93 -4.37 7.70 -9.11
N LEU A 94 -3.17 7.30 -8.72
CA LEU A 94 -2.88 6.30 -7.70
C LEU A 94 -1.75 6.80 -6.82
N CYS A 95 -1.89 6.66 -5.50
CA CYS A 95 -0.79 6.88 -4.58
C CYS A 95 -0.51 5.60 -3.78
N LEU A 96 0.72 5.11 -3.91
CA LEU A 96 1.27 4.01 -3.13
C LEU A 96 1.86 4.62 -1.86
N ILE A 97 1.27 4.30 -0.71
CA ILE A 97 1.74 4.80 0.59
C ILE A 97 2.40 3.65 1.34
N GLU A 98 3.71 3.77 1.54
CA GLU A 98 4.50 2.84 2.33
C GLU A 98 4.63 3.33 3.78
N GLY A 99 4.53 2.38 4.71
CA GLY A 99 4.77 2.64 6.13
C GLY A 99 3.52 2.99 6.93
N SER A 100 3.63 2.81 8.24
CA SER A 100 2.63 3.31 9.18
C SER A 100 2.79 4.83 9.38
N VAL A 101 1.82 5.47 10.00
CA VAL A 101 1.85 6.91 10.33
C VAL A 101 2.10 7.12 11.81
N CYS A 102 3.11 7.93 12.15
CA CYS A 102 3.41 8.37 13.51
C CYS A 102 2.45 9.49 13.92
N LEU A 103 1.68 9.32 14.99
CA LEU A 103 0.71 10.33 15.43
C LEU A 103 1.37 11.57 16.04
N GLN A 104 2.62 11.47 16.50
CA GLN A 104 3.34 12.58 17.13
C GLN A 104 4.21 13.37 16.15
N ASP A 105 4.20 13.00 14.87
CA ASP A 105 4.88 13.71 13.79
C ASP A 105 3.86 14.43 12.88
N GLU A 106 3.80 15.76 13.00
CA GLU A 106 2.81 16.58 12.30
C GLU A 106 2.97 16.51 10.78
N HIS A 107 4.21 16.41 10.30
CA HIS A 107 4.48 16.32 8.86
C HIS A 107 3.93 15.00 8.28
N SER A 108 4.21 13.85 8.91
CA SER A 108 3.66 12.56 8.49
C SER A 108 2.13 12.56 8.41
N VAL A 109 1.46 13.18 9.38
CA VAL A 109 -0.01 13.26 9.39
C VAL A 109 -0.51 14.17 8.27
N HIS A 110 0.11 15.35 8.09
CA HIS A 110 -0.25 16.28 7.02
C HIS A 110 -0.05 15.65 5.64
N GLU A 111 1.10 15.03 5.39
CA GLU A 111 1.43 14.38 4.12
C GLU A 111 0.44 13.26 3.79
N LEU A 112 0.05 12.45 4.78
CA LEU A 112 -0.97 11.41 4.59
C LEU A 112 -2.36 11.98 4.21
N LEU A 113 -2.77 13.07 4.85
CA LEU A 113 -4.05 13.73 4.56
C LEU A 113 -4.02 14.39 3.18
N GLU A 114 -2.95 15.10 2.86
CA GLU A 114 -2.73 15.73 1.55
C GLU A 114 -2.70 14.68 0.43
N ALA A 115 -2.04 13.53 0.66
CA ALA A 115 -2.03 12.40 -0.27
C ALA A 115 -3.46 11.92 -0.58
N ARG A 116 -4.31 11.80 0.44
CA ARG A 116 -5.72 11.41 0.24
C ARG A 116 -6.49 12.45 -0.55
N GLU A 117 -6.26 13.75 -0.31
CA GLU A 117 -6.93 14.83 -1.02
C GLU A 117 -6.52 14.90 -2.50
N LYS A 118 -5.24 14.70 -2.80
CA LYS A 118 -4.67 14.84 -4.16
C LYS A 118 -4.66 13.54 -4.97
N SER A 119 -5.06 12.41 -4.39
CA SER A 119 -5.06 11.12 -5.07
C SER A 119 -6.46 10.61 -5.38
N GLY A 120 -6.66 10.12 -6.60
CA GLY A 120 -7.87 9.39 -6.99
C GLY A 120 -8.04 8.09 -6.19
N LEU A 121 -6.99 7.28 -6.10
CA LEU A 121 -6.96 6.03 -5.35
C LEU A 121 -5.77 6.00 -4.39
N ILE A 122 -5.99 5.41 -3.21
CA ILE A 122 -4.93 5.16 -2.23
C ILE A 122 -4.69 3.66 -2.11
N CYS A 123 -3.43 3.27 -2.26
CA CYS A 123 -2.95 1.93 -1.97
C CYS A 123 -2.13 1.92 -0.69
N ALA A 124 -2.56 1.16 0.32
CA ALA A 124 -1.71 0.79 1.43
C ALA A 124 -0.66 -0.21 0.92
N PHE A 125 0.57 0.26 0.78
CA PHE A 125 1.66 -0.48 0.14
C PHE A 125 2.57 -1.09 1.23
N GLY A 126 2.48 -2.40 1.42
CA GLY A 126 3.21 -3.11 2.46
C GLY A 126 2.46 -3.22 3.78
N SER A 127 2.79 -4.25 4.56
CA SER A 127 2.09 -4.57 5.81
C SER A 127 2.18 -3.48 6.86
N CYS A 128 3.19 -2.60 6.83
CA CYS A 128 3.26 -1.44 7.73
C CYS A 128 2.09 -0.47 7.47
N ALA A 129 1.80 -0.17 6.19
CA ALA A 129 0.67 0.68 5.82
C ALA A 129 -0.67 -0.01 6.07
N VAL A 130 -0.77 -1.32 5.78
CA VAL A 130 -2.02 -2.09 5.93
C VAL A 130 -2.37 -2.36 7.39
N THR A 131 -1.42 -2.91 8.17
CA THR A 131 -1.69 -3.51 9.50
C THR A 131 -0.85 -2.90 10.63
N GLY A 132 0.03 -1.94 10.34
CA GLY A 132 1.07 -1.46 11.26
C GLY A 132 2.30 -2.38 11.30
N CYS A 133 2.17 -3.67 10.99
CA CYS A 133 3.28 -4.63 11.02
C CYS A 133 4.11 -4.52 12.32
N PHE A 134 5.43 -4.40 12.22
CA PHE A 134 6.31 -4.35 13.39
C PHE A 134 6.26 -2.99 14.12
N THR A 135 5.69 -1.93 13.53
CA THR A 135 5.53 -0.65 14.24
C THR A 135 4.43 -0.73 15.31
N ASN A 136 3.60 -1.77 15.30
CA ASN A 136 2.72 -2.14 16.43
C ASN A 136 3.49 -2.39 17.75
N PHE A 137 4.80 -2.60 17.70
CA PHE A 137 5.64 -2.76 18.88
C PHE A 137 6.30 -1.47 19.36
N ALA A 138 6.15 -0.37 18.61
CA ALA A 138 6.69 0.92 19.01
C ALA A 138 6.02 1.39 20.31
N ARG A 139 6.83 1.98 21.19
CA ARG A 139 6.40 2.46 22.51
C ARG A 139 7.15 3.72 22.97
N GLY A 140 7.80 4.41 22.03
CA GLY A 140 8.58 5.62 22.31
C GLY A 140 9.78 5.41 23.22
N GLY A 141 10.24 6.50 23.82
CA GLY A 141 11.36 6.53 24.77
C GLY A 141 12.76 6.52 24.13
N GLN A 142 12.87 6.38 22.80
CA GLN A 142 14.15 6.39 22.10
C GLN A 142 14.54 7.80 21.63
N GLN A 143 15.82 8.16 21.80
CA GLN A 143 16.37 9.44 21.31
C GLN A 143 16.44 9.47 19.78
N ALA A 144 16.41 10.62 19.11
CA ALA A 144 16.30 11.99 19.65
C ALA A 144 14.86 12.48 19.83
N GLN A 145 13.86 11.64 19.56
CA GLN A 145 12.43 11.96 19.71
C GLN A 145 11.75 10.95 20.62
N PRO A 146 11.95 11.02 21.95
CA PRO A 146 11.32 10.09 22.90
C PRO A 146 9.78 10.09 22.84
N LYS A 147 9.19 11.17 22.32
CA LYS A 147 7.75 11.33 22.12
C LYS A 147 7.17 10.54 20.94
N HIS A 148 7.99 10.06 20.00
CA HIS A 148 7.49 9.28 18.85
C HIS A 148 7.17 7.87 19.30
N GLU A 149 5.92 7.63 19.65
CA GLU A 149 5.45 6.44 20.36
C GLU A 149 4.40 5.66 19.59
N SER A 150 3.45 6.35 18.96
CA SER A 150 2.22 5.74 18.47
C SER A 150 2.21 5.72 16.94
N TYR A 151 2.19 4.52 16.38
CA TYR A 151 2.16 4.29 14.94
C TYR A 151 0.90 3.51 14.56
N LEU A 152 0.13 4.02 13.60
CA LEU A 152 -1.10 3.38 13.13
C LEU A 152 -0.98 2.98 11.66
N PRO A 153 -1.70 1.92 11.22
CA PRO A 153 -1.94 1.71 9.79
C PRO A 153 -2.74 2.89 9.21
N ILE A 154 -2.50 3.18 7.94
CA ILE A 154 -3.00 4.42 7.32
C ILE A 154 -4.53 4.46 7.20
N ASN A 155 -5.18 3.29 7.16
CA ASN A 155 -6.64 3.18 7.07
C ASN A 155 -7.38 3.61 8.35
N GLN A 156 -6.67 3.86 9.45
CA GLN A 156 -7.27 4.45 10.66
C GLN A 156 -7.42 5.97 10.58
N LEU A 157 -6.73 6.62 9.64
CA LEU A 157 -6.76 8.08 9.46
C LEU A 157 -7.40 8.51 8.14
N ILE A 158 -7.22 7.73 7.07
CA ILE A 158 -7.79 8.02 5.75
C ILE A 158 -8.50 6.81 5.16
N LYS A 159 -9.39 7.04 4.18
CA LYS A 159 -9.95 5.97 3.36
C LYS A 159 -8.87 5.41 2.43
N VAL A 160 -8.61 4.12 2.57
CA VAL A 160 -7.78 3.32 1.65
C VAL A 160 -8.68 2.59 0.66
N ASP A 161 -8.28 2.54 -0.62
CA ASP A 161 -9.07 1.90 -1.68
C ASP A 161 -8.56 0.50 -2.03
N LEU A 162 -7.24 0.26 -1.91
CA LEU A 162 -6.61 -1.04 -2.11
C LEU A 162 -5.48 -1.26 -1.10
N ALA A 163 -5.19 -2.52 -0.76
CA ALA A 163 -4.10 -2.89 0.13
C ALA A 163 -3.28 -4.04 -0.45
N LEU A 164 -1.96 -3.90 -0.39
CA LEU A 164 -0.99 -4.93 -0.76
C LEU A 164 -0.24 -5.37 0.51
N PRO A 165 -0.67 -6.47 1.16
CA PRO A 165 0.00 -6.98 2.36
C PRO A 165 1.29 -7.73 2.02
N GLY A 166 2.28 -7.64 2.90
CA GLY A 166 3.60 -8.28 2.79
C GLY A 166 4.67 -7.43 3.49
N CYS A 167 5.74 -8.05 3.99
CA CYS A 167 6.87 -7.36 4.61
C CYS A 167 8.23 -7.89 4.06
N PRO A 168 8.59 -7.55 2.81
CA PRO A 168 7.87 -6.66 1.88
C PRO A 168 6.78 -7.39 1.09
N VAL A 169 5.95 -6.66 0.35
CA VAL A 169 5.09 -7.23 -0.71
C VAL A 169 5.96 -7.98 -1.73
N SER A 170 5.51 -9.07 -2.35
CA SER A 170 6.33 -9.75 -3.36
C SER A 170 6.40 -8.94 -4.67
N PRO A 171 7.53 -8.95 -5.40
CA PRO A 171 7.68 -8.20 -6.65
C PRO A 171 6.58 -8.52 -7.66
N GLU A 172 6.20 -9.80 -7.76
CA GLU A 172 5.20 -10.29 -8.72
C GLU A 172 3.79 -9.81 -8.36
N MET A 173 3.46 -9.72 -7.07
CA MET A 173 2.18 -9.18 -6.61
C MET A 173 2.06 -7.70 -6.96
N ILE A 174 3.15 -6.95 -6.82
CA ILE A 174 3.22 -5.53 -7.20
C ILE A 174 3.01 -5.38 -8.70
N ALA A 175 3.80 -6.09 -9.51
CA ALA A 175 3.72 -6.01 -10.97
C ALA A 175 2.34 -6.38 -11.49
N LYS A 176 1.76 -7.51 -11.04
CA LYS A 176 0.41 -7.90 -11.44
C LYS A 176 -0.66 -6.88 -11.04
N THR A 177 -0.51 -6.24 -9.87
CA THR A 177 -1.44 -5.19 -9.43
C THR A 177 -1.34 -3.95 -10.33
N VAL A 178 -0.14 -3.53 -10.68
CA VAL A 178 0.08 -2.40 -11.61
C VAL A 178 -0.53 -2.70 -12.98
N VAL A 179 -0.29 -3.90 -13.52
CA VAL A 179 -0.88 -4.34 -14.80
C VAL A 179 -2.41 -4.35 -14.70
N ALA A 180 -2.98 -4.96 -13.66
CA ALA A 180 -4.43 -5.00 -13.48
C ALA A 180 -5.06 -3.61 -13.33
N LEU A 181 -4.38 -2.66 -12.68
CA LEU A 181 -4.80 -1.26 -12.60
C LEU A 181 -4.74 -0.56 -13.97
N CYS A 182 -3.70 -0.83 -14.76
CA CYS A 182 -3.58 -0.29 -16.12
C CYS A 182 -4.68 -0.84 -17.05
N GLU A 183 -4.98 -2.14 -16.92
CA GLU A 183 -6.00 -2.85 -17.73
C GLU A 183 -7.44 -2.63 -17.22
N GLY A 184 -7.60 -2.16 -15.99
CA GLY A 184 -8.91 -2.02 -15.34
C GLY A 184 -9.55 -3.36 -14.99
N ASP A 185 -8.73 -4.37 -14.70
CA ASP A 185 -9.16 -5.71 -14.27
C ASP A 185 -9.58 -5.68 -12.80
N MET A 186 -10.85 -5.29 -12.58
CA MET A 186 -11.44 -5.21 -11.25
C MET A 186 -11.58 -6.57 -10.58
N ASP A 187 -11.75 -7.65 -11.36
CA ASP A 187 -11.89 -9.00 -10.82
C ASP A 187 -10.57 -9.47 -10.18
N TYR A 188 -9.43 -9.14 -10.79
CA TYR A 188 -8.12 -9.36 -10.18
C TYR A 188 -7.88 -8.49 -8.94
N LEU A 189 -8.33 -7.24 -8.97
CA LEU A 189 -8.09 -6.28 -7.89
C LEU A 189 -9.01 -6.49 -6.68
N GLN A 190 -10.10 -7.23 -6.81
CA GLN A 190 -11.10 -7.42 -5.75
C GLN A 190 -10.49 -7.83 -4.39
N PRO A 191 -9.55 -8.79 -4.31
CA PRO A 191 -8.93 -9.14 -3.04
C PRO A 191 -8.18 -7.97 -2.41
N ALA A 192 -7.45 -7.18 -3.20
CA ALA A 192 -6.73 -6.00 -2.70
C ALA A 192 -7.70 -4.93 -2.15
N ILE A 193 -8.89 -4.80 -2.75
CA ILE A 193 -9.97 -3.92 -2.26
C ILE A 193 -10.52 -4.44 -0.93
N ASP A 194 -10.78 -5.74 -0.83
CA ASP A 194 -11.33 -6.35 0.39
C ASP A 194 -10.36 -6.15 1.58
N TRP A 195 -9.05 -6.25 1.32
CA TRP A 195 -8.01 -6.03 2.33
C TRP A 195 -7.80 -4.56 2.69
N ALA A 196 -8.34 -3.58 1.95
CA ALA A 196 -8.18 -2.15 2.26
C ALA A 196 -8.69 -1.77 3.64
N THR A 197 -9.69 -2.50 4.15
CA THR A 197 -10.30 -2.27 5.47
C THR A 197 -9.60 -3.04 6.60
N CYS A 198 -8.63 -3.89 6.28
CA CYS A 198 -7.87 -4.65 7.26
C CYS A 198 -6.93 -3.72 8.02
N ASN A 199 -7.04 -3.67 9.35
CA ASN A 199 -6.25 -2.77 10.20
C ASN A 199 -5.43 -3.51 11.26
N ASN A 200 -5.40 -4.84 11.23
CA ASN A 200 -4.65 -5.67 12.16
C ASN A 200 -4.19 -6.95 11.45
N GLY A 201 -2.98 -7.39 11.77
CA GLY A 201 -2.41 -8.63 11.28
C GLY A 201 -1.66 -9.36 12.39
N CYS A 202 -1.87 -10.66 12.54
CA CYS A 202 -1.19 -11.46 13.55
C CYS A 202 -1.12 -12.93 13.15
N GLY A 203 -0.09 -13.66 13.60
CA GLY A 203 -0.08 -15.13 13.50
C GLY A 203 -1.28 -15.79 14.19
N CYS A 204 -1.86 -15.12 15.19
CA CYS A 204 -3.09 -15.55 15.86
C CYS A 204 -4.31 -15.60 14.93
N ASP A 205 -4.33 -14.86 13.81
CA ASP A 205 -5.48 -14.83 12.90
C ASP A 205 -5.73 -16.22 12.28
N VAL A 206 -4.67 -17.00 12.05
CA VAL A 206 -4.80 -18.40 11.62
C VAL A 206 -5.46 -19.26 12.71
N LEU A 207 -5.17 -19.00 13.98
CA LEU A 207 -5.80 -19.70 15.09
C LEU A 207 -7.29 -19.30 15.21
N THR A 208 -7.59 -18.00 15.25
CA THR A 208 -8.93 -17.48 15.56
C THR A 208 -9.90 -17.59 14.38
N ASN A 209 -9.42 -17.38 13.16
CA ASN A 209 -10.27 -17.25 11.97
C ASN A 209 -10.24 -18.51 11.09
N VAL A 210 -9.29 -19.44 11.29
CA VAL A 210 -9.21 -20.69 10.51
C VAL A 210 -9.37 -21.92 11.39
N ILE A 211 -8.51 -22.12 12.40
CA ILE A 211 -8.53 -23.34 13.23
C ILE A 211 -9.77 -23.38 14.11
N ARG A 212 -10.04 -22.30 14.86
CA ARG A 212 -11.20 -22.21 15.75
C ARG A 212 -12.53 -22.33 14.99
N GLN A 213 -12.54 -21.94 13.72
CA GLN A 213 -13.69 -22.07 12.82
C GLN A 213 -13.82 -23.46 12.19
N GLY A 214 -12.90 -24.39 12.48
CA GLY A 214 -12.92 -25.76 11.94
C GLY A 214 -12.52 -25.86 10.46
N LEU A 215 -11.89 -24.83 9.89
CA LEU A 215 -11.55 -24.75 8.46
C LEU A 215 -10.16 -25.31 8.13
N CYS A 216 -9.28 -25.45 9.13
CA CYS A 216 -7.89 -25.83 8.92
C CYS A 216 -7.74 -27.29 8.45
N THR A 217 -7.07 -27.48 7.32
CA THR A 217 -6.73 -28.81 6.77
C THR A 217 -5.27 -29.22 6.99
N GLY A 218 -4.46 -28.39 7.63
CA GLY A 218 -3.04 -28.69 7.90
C GLY A 218 -2.11 -28.63 6.68
N CYS A 219 -2.44 -27.84 5.65
CA CYS A 219 -1.70 -27.81 4.37
C CYS A 219 -0.30 -27.19 4.41
N GLY A 220 0.05 -26.39 5.43
CA GLY A 220 1.37 -25.75 5.53
C GLY A 220 1.52 -24.37 4.88
N THR A 221 0.54 -23.87 4.12
CA THR A 221 0.68 -22.60 3.36
C THR A 221 1.01 -21.40 4.24
N CYS A 222 0.45 -21.32 5.45
CA CYS A 222 0.73 -20.24 6.40
C CYS A 222 2.18 -20.24 6.91
N ALA A 223 2.81 -21.41 7.07
CA ALA A 223 4.23 -21.53 7.42
C ALA A 223 5.14 -21.13 6.24
N LEU A 224 4.79 -21.56 5.02
CA LEU A 224 5.51 -21.20 3.81
C LEU A 224 5.52 -19.69 3.59
N ALA A 225 4.36 -19.05 3.72
CA ALA A 225 4.16 -17.61 3.53
C ALA A 225 4.79 -16.75 4.63
N CYS A 226 5.10 -17.32 5.80
CA CYS A 226 5.64 -16.55 6.91
C CYS A 226 7.10 -16.15 6.64
N GLN A 227 7.32 -14.88 6.29
CA GLN A 227 8.63 -14.32 5.94
C GLN A 227 9.65 -14.40 7.08
N THR A 228 9.21 -14.36 8.34
CA THR A 228 10.09 -14.45 9.52
C THR A 228 10.23 -15.86 10.08
N ARG A 229 9.59 -16.86 9.46
CA ARG A 229 9.51 -18.26 9.94
C ARG A 229 8.97 -18.36 11.37
N ALA A 230 7.95 -17.55 11.68
CA ALA A 230 7.27 -17.54 12.97
C ALA A 230 6.19 -18.63 13.10
N ILE A 231 5.69 -19.18 11.99
CA ILE A 231 4.71 -20.27 12.01
C ILE A 231 5.43 -21.60 11.77
N ASP A 232 5.31 -22.51 12.73
CA ASP A 232 5.77 -23.90 12.65
C ASP A 232 4.56 -24.86 12.68
N PHE A 233 4.77 -26.16 12.54
CA PHE A 233 3.72 -27.18 12.54
C PHE A 233 3.94 -28.25 13.61
N VAL A 234 2.99 -28.38 14.53
CA VAL A 234 2.96 -29.42 15.57
C VAL A 234 1.76 -30.31 15.31
N GLU A 235 1.98 -31.61 15.10
CA GLU A 235 0.92 -32.60 14.84
C GLU A 235 -0.02 -32.20 13.68
N GLY A 236 0.53 -31.59 12.63
CA GLY A 236 -0.25 -31.14 11.46
C GLY A 236 -1.12 -29.91 11.71
N ARG A 237 -0.84 -29.12 12.75
CA ARG A 237 -1.48 -27.83 13.02
C ARG A 237 -0.46 -26.70 13.16
N PRO A 238 -0.77 -25.49 12.65
CA PRO A 238 0.13 -24.36 12.77
C PRO A 238 0.26 -23.89 14.23
N SER A 239 1.48 -23.62 14.64
CA SER A 239 1.86 -23.07 15.94
C SER A 239 2.68 -21.79 15.71
N CYS A 240 2.27 -20.68 16.34
CA CYS A 240 2.90 -19.38 16.14
C CYS A 240 3.92 -19.08 17.25
N ASN A 241 5.18 -18.90 16.88
CA ASN A 241 6.20 -18.26 17.71
C ASN A 241 5.97 -16.75 17.73
N ILE A 242 5.39 -16.26 18.82
CA ILE A 242 5.04 -14.85 18.99
C ILE A 242 6.25 -13.92 19.03
N ASP A 243 7.42 -14.40 19.45
CA ASP A 243 8.65 -13.59 19.53
C ASP A 243 9.23 -13.25 18.16
N ARG A 244 8.87 -14.04 17.13
CA ARG A 244 9.27 -13.82 15.73
C ARG A 244 8.15 -13.22 14.87
N CYS A 245 6.92 -13.19 15.39
CA CYS A 245 5.77 -12.70 14.65
C CYS A 245 5.80 -11.17 14.58
N ILE A 246 5.99 -10.63 13.37
CA ILE A 246 6.04 -9.18 13.14
C ILE A 246 4.68 -8.54 12.83
N LYS A 247 3.58 -9.25 13.11
CA LYS A 247 2.21 -8.74 12.92
C LYS A 247 1.89 -8.27 11.48
N CYS A 248 2.48 -8.91 10.47
CA CYS A 248 2.29 -8.53 9.07
C CYS A 248 0.98 -9.05 8.43
N GLY A 249 0.36 -10.09 9.01
CA GLY A 249 -0.87 -10.72 8.49
C GLY A 249 -0.68 -11.72 7.34
N SER A 250 0.49 -11.82 6.72
CA SER A 250 0.72 -12.64 5.50
C SER A 250 0.30 -14.11 5.63
N CYS A 251 0.48 -14.70 6.81
CA CYS A 251 0.08 -16.09 7.07
C CYS A 251 -1.44 -16.35 6.95
N TYR A 252 -2.27 -15.35 7.27
CA TYR A 252 -3.72 -15.43 7.12
C TYR A 252 -4.14 -15.05 5.70
N VAL A 253 -3.51 -14.01 5.12
CA VAL A 253 -3.75 -13.60 3.73
C VAL A 253 -3.52 -14.76 2.75
N MET A 254 -2.44 -15.52 2.93
CA MET A 254 -2.10 -16.63 2.03
C MET A 254 -2.81 -17.95 2.35
N CYS A 255 -3.61 -18.00 3.43
CA CYS A 255 -4.31 -19.22 3.79
C CYS A 255 -5.41 -19.51 2.75
N PRO A 256 -5.45 -20.68 2.08
CA PRO A 256 -6.50 -20.99 1.09
C PRO A 256 -7.90 -21.17 1.72
N ARG A 257 -7.98 -21.05 3.05
CA ARG A 257 -9.22 -21.15 3.84
C ARG A 257 -9.65 -19.80 4.43
N SER A 258 -8.88 -18.72 4.25
CA SER A 258 -9.34 -17.37 4.59
C SER A 258 -10.15 -16.77 3.43
N TRP A 259 -9.68 -16.95 2.20
CA TRP A 259 -10.37 -16.66 0.95
C TRP A 259 -9.80 -17.56 -0.15
N LEU A 260 -10.56 -17.77 -1.23
CA LEU A 260 -10.11 -18.60 -2.36
C LEU A 260 -10.72 -18.06 -3.68
N PRO A 261 -9.92 -17.44 -4.56
CA PRO A 261 -10.41 -16.91 -5.83
C PRO A 261 -10.46 -18.02 -6.89
N GLU A 262 -11.38 -18.96 -6.76
CA GLU A 262 -11.44 -20.16 -7.63
C GLU A 262 -11.50 -19.84 -9.12
N GLU A 263 -12.36 -18.90 -9.52
CA GLU A 263 -12.54 -18.54 -10.94
C GLU A 263 -11.27 -17.94 -11.54
N ARG A 264 -10.56 -17.08 -10.78
CA ARG A 264 -9.28 -16.53 -11.24
C ARG A 264 -8.20 -17.61 -11.35
N ILE A 265 -8.15 -18.53 -10.38
CA ILE A 265 -7.19 -19.63 -10.39
C ILE A 265 -7.42 -20.52 -11.61
N LYS A 266 -8.67 -20.92 -11.89
CA LYS A 266 -9.02 -21.71 -13.09
C LYS A 266 -8.62 -20.98 -14.37
N MET A 267 -8.90 -19.68 -14.46
CA MET A 267 -8.55 -18.87 -15.62
C MET A 267 -7.03 -18.80 -15.86
N GLU A 268 -6.22 -18.59 -14.81
CA GLU A 268 -4.75 -18.50 -14.96
C GLU A 268 -4.08 -19.86 -15.19
N THR A 269 -4.69 -20.95 -14.71
CA THR A 269 -4.12 -22.31 -14.82
C THR A 269 -4.67 -23.13 -15.99
N GLY A 270 -5.77 -22.70 -16.61
CA GLY A 270 -6.47 -23.44 -17.65
C GLY A 270 -7.15 -24.72 -17.15
N LEU A 271 -7.38 -24.83 -15.83
CA LEU A 271 -8.07 -25.95 -15.17
C LEU A 271 -9.59 -25.83 -15.25
#